data_AF-A0A9W9IN90-F1
#
_entry.id   AF-A0A9W9IN90-F1
#
_cell.length_a   1.000
_cell.length_b   1.000
_cell.length_c   1.000
_cell.angle_alpha   90.00
_cell.angle_beta   90.00
_cell.angle_gamma   90.00
#
_symmetry.space_group_name_H-M   'P 1'
#
loop_
_entity.id
_entity.type
_entity.pdbx_description
1 polymer ?
#
loop_
_entity_poly.entity_id
_entity_poly.type
_entity_poly.pdbx_seq_one_letter_code
_entity_poly.pdbx_strand_id
1 'polypeptide(L)'
;MPIALVAIGWKMYIINGAWDALQVIFVALFWIETKNLSLEDIDRVIDGNPPLNGIDPEGDYDNKDTKDLNQITEHEAQKTTWVKRVF
;
A
#
# COMPACT_ATOMS: atom_id res chain seq x y z
N MET A 1 -18.20 36.81 -12.70
CA MET A 1 -18.03 35.93 -13.88
C MET A 1 -16.54 35.71 -14.08
N PRO A 2 -15.98 34.52 -13.84
CA PRO A 2 -14.55 34.37 -13.75
C PRO A 2 -13.87 34.42 -15.13
N ILE A 3 -12.70 35.03 -15.17
CA ILE A 3 -11.91 35.37 -16.37
C ILE A 3 -11.59 34.16 -17.26
N ALA A 4 -11.41 32.97 -16.69
CA ALA A 4 -11.11 31.75 -17.44
C ALA A 4 -12.26 31.32 -18.38
N LEU A 5 -13.52 31.50 -17.96
CA LEU A 5 -14.69 31.13 -18.77
C LEU A 5 -14.92 32.08 -19.95
N VAL A 6 -14.62 33.37 -19.77
CA VAL A 6 -14.84 34.40 -20.80
C VAL A 6 -13.81 34.32 -21.93
N ALA A 7 -12.56 33.97 -21.63
CA ALA A 7 -11.49 33.93 -22.62
C ALA A 7 -11.39 32.59 -23.38
N ILE A 8 -11.70 31.47 -22.73
CA ILE A 8 -11.49 30.12 -23.29
C ILE A 8 -12.80 29.52 -23.82
N GLY A 9 -13.95 29.90 -23.24
CA GLY A 9 -15.27 29.50 -23.71
C GLY A 9 -15.45 27.98 -23.78
N TRP A 10 -15.86 27.49 -24.96
CA TRP A 10 -16.18 26.07 -25.20
C TRP A 10 -14.99 25.11 -25.05
N LYS A 11 -13.75 25.62 -25.15
CA LYS A 11 -12.55 24.77 -25.03
C LYS A 11 -12.32 24.24 -23.61
N MET A 12 -12.89 24.89 -22.60
CA MET A 12 -12.85 24.39 -21.21
C MET A 12 -13.52 23.01 -21.08
N TYR A 13 -14.55 22.72 -21.89
CA TYR A 13 -15.18 21.40 -21.90
C TYR A 13 -14.23 20.31 -22.39
N ILE A 14 -13.38 20.62 -23.37
CA ILE A 14 -12.38 19.68 -23.88
C ILE A 14 -11.28 19.44 -22.83
N ILE A 15 -10.87 20.47 -22.11
CA ILE A 15 -9.88 20.36 -21.03
C ILE A 15 -10.43 19.50 -19.88
N ASN A 16 -11.68 19.73 -19.46
CA ASN A 16 -12.32 18.90 -18.45
C ASN A 16 -12.50 17.45 -18.92
N GLY A 17 -12.94 17.23 -20.17
CA GLY A 17 -13.05 15.87 -20.71
C GLY A 17 -11.70 15.15 -20.81
N ALA A 18 -10.62 15.85 -21.16
CA ALA A 18 -9.27 15.31 -21.15
C ALA A 18 -8.80 14.98 -19.72
N TRP A 19 -9.16 15.82 -18.74
CA TRP A 19 -8.88 15.57 -17.34
C TRP A 19 -9.62 14.34 -16.80
N ASP A 20 -10.91 14.21 -17.13
CA ASP A 20 -11.71 13.05 -16.78
C ASP A 20 -11.15 11.76 -17.42
N ALA A 21 -10.73 11.81 -18.68
CA ALA A 21 -10.08 10.68 -19.34
C ALA A 21 -8.78 10.26 -18.64
N LEU A 22 -7.96 11.23 -18.22
CA LEU A 22 -6.74 10.97 -17.44
C LEU A 22 -7.08 10.31 -16.09
N GLN A 23 -8.09 10.81 -15.39
CA GLN A 23 -8.58 10.23 -14.13
C GLN A 23 -9.08 8.80 -14.32
N VAL A 24 -9.86 8.53 -15.37
CA VAL A 24 -10.34 7.17 -15.68
C VAL A 24 -9.17 6.22 -15.93
N ILE A 25 -8.14 6.64 -16.67
CA ILE A 25 -6.94 5.82 -16.89
C ILE A 25 -6.20 5.57 -15.57
N PHE A 26 -6.04 6.60 -14.74
CA PHE A 26 -5.39 6.49 -13.45
C PHE A 26 -6.12 5.49 -12.54
N VAL A 27 -7.45 5.60 -12.43
CA VAL A 27 -8.29 4.65 -11.68
C VAL A 27 -8.15 3.26 -12.30
N ALA A 28 -8.25 3.09 -13.61
CA ALA A 28 -8.14 1.77 -14.22
C ALA A 28 -6.81 1.04 -13.94
N LEU A 29 -5.71 1.77 -13.72
CA LEU A 29 -4.39 1.19 -13.46
C LEU A 29 -4.06 1.04 -11.97
N PHE A 30 -4.48 1.98 -11.13
CA PHE A 30 -4.06 2.07 -9.72
C PHE A 30 -5.21 1.80 -8.73
N TRP A 31 -6.44 1.66 -9.20
CA TRP A 31 -7.56 1.38 -8.31
C TRP A 31 -7.46 -0.03 -7.76
N ILE A 32 -7.46 -0.10 -6.42
CA ILE A 32 -7.57 -1.34 -5.67
C ILE A 32 -9.05 -1.49 -5.30
N GLU A 33 -9.63 -2.65 -5.61
CA GLU A 33 -11.01 -2.97 -5.24
C GLU A 33 -11.09 -3.17 -3.72
N THR A 34 -11.78 -2.26 -3.03
CA THR A 34 -11.92 -2.28 -1.56
C THR A 34 -13.28 -2.79 -1.09
N LYS A 35 -14.20 -3.11 -2.00
CA LYS A 35 -15.56 -3.53 -1.62
C LYS A 35 -15.53 -4.88 -0.89
N ASN A 36 -16.24 -4.93 0.25
CA ASN A 36 -16.33 -6.09 1.13
C ASN A 36 -15.00 -6.54 1.77
N LEU A 37 -13.98 -5.68 1.81
CA LEU A 37 -12.75 -5.93 2.58
C LEU A 37 -12.82 -5.23 3.95
N SER A 38 -12.25 -5.86 4.99
CA SER A 38 -11.99 -5.19 6.27
C SER A 38 -10.84 -4.19 6.12
N LEU A 39 -10.66 -3.28 7.09
CA LEU A 39 -9.53 -2.33 7.07
C LEU A 39 -8.17 -3.05 7.08
N GLU A 40 -8.07 -4.16 7.79
CA GLU A 40 -6.84 -4.98 7.86
C GLU A 40 -6.59 -5.71 6.53
N ASP A 41 -7.64 -6.16 5.84
CA ASP A 41 -7.51 -6.76 4.51
C ASP A 41 -7.09 -5.71 3.46
N ILE A 42 -7.56 -4.47 3.58
CA ILE A 42 -7.13 -3.37 2.70
C ILE A 42 -5.65 -3.07 2.87
N ASP A 43 -5.19 -2.96 4.12
CA ASP A 43 -3.76 -2.74 4.44
C ASP A 43 -2.89 -3.85 3.86
N ARG A 44 -3.34 -5.10 4.02
CA ARG A 44 -2.65 -6.27 3.51
C ARG A 44 -2.57 -6.33 1.99
N VAL A 45 -3.63 -5.91 1.28
CA VAL A 45 -3.64 -5.80 -0.19
C VAL A 45 -2.73 -4.67 -0.67
N ILE A 46 -2.64 -3.56 0.08
CA ILE A 46 -1.70 -2.47 -0.21
C ILE A 46 -0.25 -2.94 -0.04
N ASP A 47 0.02 -3.78 0.97
CA ASP A 47 1.33 -4.40 1.22
C ASP A 47 1.68 -5.55 0.25
N GLY A 48 0.76 -5.94 -0.64
CA GLY A 48 0.97 -6.99 -1.64
C GLY A 48 0.73 -8.41 -1.14
N ASN A 49 0.14 -8.58 0.05
CA ASN A 49 -0.37 -9.87 0.50
C ASN A 49 -1.82 -10.08 0.02
N PRO A 50 -2.32 -11.33 -0.01
CA PRO A 50 -3.74 -11.60 -0.32
C PRO A 50 -4.71 -10.93 0.68
N PRO A 51 -6.05 -11.00 0.54
CA PRO A 51 -7.01 -10.70 1.61
C PRO A 51 -7.44 -11.98 2.38
N LEU A 52 -7.70 -11.89 3.69
CA LEU A 52 -8.01 -13.03 4.59
C LEU A 52 -9.49 -13.42 4.55
N ASN A 53 -10.28 -12.80 3.68
CA ASN A 53 -11.70 -13.08 3.50
C ASN A 53 -12.49 -12.95 4.81
N GLY A 54 -12.16 -11.96 5.64
CA GLY A 54 -12.83 -11.71 6.91
C GLY A 54 -12.42 -12.63 8.07
N ILE A 55 -11.31 -13.36 7.95
CA ILE A 55 -10.61 -13.97 9.09
C ILE A 55 -9.75 -12.86 9.71
N ASP A 56 -9.92 -12.62 11.00
CA ASP A 56 -9.20 -11.62 11.80
C ASP A 56 -7.68 -11.91 11.82
N PRO A 57 -6.85 -11.08 11.17
CA PRO A 57 -5.40 -11.27 11.04
C PRO A 57 -4.59 -10.90 12.28
N GLU A 58 -5.19 -10.40 13.36
CA GLU A 58 -4.43 -9.80 14.49
C GLU A 58 -3.32 -10.73 15.01
N GLY A 59 -3.50 -12.05 14.91
CA GLY A 59 -2.47 -13.04 15.23
C GLY A 59 -1.32 -13.22 14.22
N ASP A 60 -1.47 -12.82 12.95
CA ASP A 60 -0.42 -12.94 11.90
C ASP A 60 0.58 -11.77 11.94
N TYR A 61 0.13 -10.56 12.29
CA TYR A 61 1.01 -9.39 12.47
C TYR A 61 1.96 -9.59 13.65
N ASP A 62 1.41 -9.97 14.82
CA ASP A 62 2.19 -10.33 16.00
C ASP A 62 3.19 -11.48 15.70
N ASN A 63 2.83 -12.42 14.82
CA ASN A 63 3.70 -13.50 14.42
C ASN A 63 4.87 -13.04 13.53
N LYS A 64 4.62 -12.13 12.58
CA LYS A 64 5.67 -11.52 11.75
C LYS A 64 6.64 -10.72 12.60
N ASP A 65 6.13 -9.83 13.46
CA ASP A 65 6.97 -9.01 14.34
C ASP A 65 7.81 -9.89 15.28
N THR A 66 7.21 -10.94 15.83
CA THR A 66 7.93 -11.92 16.66
C THR A 66 9.02 -12.67 15.87
N LYS A 67 8.74 -13.05 14.62
CA LYS A 67 9.72 -13.72 13.75
C LYS A 67 10.88 -12.80 13.42
N ASP A 68 10.61 -11.56 13.05
CA ASP A 68 11.64 -10.58 12.72
C ASP A 68 12.55 -10.30 13.93
N LEU A 69 11.98 -10.18 15.14
CA LEU A 69 12.74 -10.05 16.39
C LEU A 69 13.61 -11.27 16.71
N ASN A 70 13.08 -12.48 16.51
CA ASN A 70 13.85 -13.71 16.70
C ASN A 70 15.02 -13.81 15.72
N GLN A 71 14.81 -13.48 14.44
CA GLN A 71 15.87 -13.50 13.44
C GLN A 71 17.01 -12.53 13.77
N ILE A 72 16.69 -11.32 14.23
CA ILE A 72 17.69 -10.34 14.68
C ILE A 72 18.47 -10.89 15.89
N THR A 73 17.76 -11.48 16.84
CA THR A 73 18.37 -12.04 18.06
C THR A 73 19.30 -13.22 17.75
N GLU A 74 18.90 -14.10 16.84
CA GLU A 74 19.73 -15.22 16.35
C GLU A 74 20.99 -14.72 15.65
N HIS A 75 20.88 -13.68 14.83
CA HIS A 75 22.04 -13.05 14.18
C HIS A 75 23.03 -12.45 15.19
N GLU A 76 22.54 -11.77 16.24
CA GLU A 76 23.39 -11.23 17.30
C GLU A 76 24.03 -12.34 18.16
N ALA A 77 23.30 -13.42 18.45
CA ALA A 77 23.81 -14.59 19.16
C ALA A 77 24.90 -15.33 18.35
N GLN A 78 24.77 -15.40 17.03
CA GLN A 78 25.80 -15.97 16.16
C GLN A 78 27.06 -15.11 16.11
N LYS A 79 26.92 -13.78 15.99
CA LYS A 79 28.08 -12.86 16.00
C LYS A 79 28.89 -13.00 17.29
N THR A 80 28.22 -12.98 18.44
CA THR A 80 28.88 -13.11 19.75
C THR A 80 29.54 -14.48 19.95
N THR A 81 28.92 -15.54 19.44
CA THR A 81 29.49 -16.90 19.45
C THR A 81 30.73 -17.01 18.55
N TRP A 82 30.69 -16.41 17.36
CA TRP A 82 31.83 -16.37 16.45
C TRP A 82 33.00 -15.61 17.04
N VAL A 83 32.77 -14.45 17.64
CA VAL A 83 33.80 -13.62 18.28
C VAL A 83 34.54 -14.41 19.38
N LYS A 84 33.83 -15.08 20.29
CA LYS A 84 34.45 -15.89 21.37
C LYS A 84 35.20 -17.13 20.89
N ARG A 85 34.99 -17.56 19.65
CA ARG A 85 35.69 -18.71 19.05
C ARG A 85 36.93 -18.27 18.29
N VAL A 86 36.97 -17.01 17.85
CA VAL A 86 38.06 -16.41 17.07
C VAL A 86 39.09 -15.72 17.97
N PHE A 87 38.66 -15.17 19.11
CA PHE A 87 39.53 -14.65 20.17
C PHE A 87 39.65 -15.66 21.32
#